data_AF-A0AAU9U4E4-F1
#
_entry.id   AF-A0AAU9U4E4-F1
#
_cell.length_a   1.000
_cell.length_b   1.000
_cell.length_c   1.000
_cell.angle_alpha   90.00
_cell.angle_beta   90.00
_cell.angle_gamma   90.00
#
_symmetry.space_group_name_H-M   'P 1'
#
loop_
_entity.id
_entity.type
_entity.pdbx_description
1 polymer ?
#
loop_
_entity_poly.entity_id
_entity_poly.type
_entity_poly.pdbx_seq_one_letter_code
_entity_poly.pdbx_strand_id
1 'polypeptide(L)'
;MVFFRYNRKDLKGTFLAIALSFVSDICITKLTFMKLYSKEIKDTVDKFLKGYSKVIANTRFAKNLHKNLKVVKRRALVIWIFLVSDAVIFLVLPIIAPGRHFSIDSYLIYGLEPMTETPNYEIATFCLTITTGFGVYTMASIAVYVIVVVGYNEAQLHALSVELRNVWEDSRNFYNNIKHRIKNKKHAVYIKEQIMNEFIRIRLKDVIKFHIASINLQHELDKEFRPIFVVEYTIMALAIIAELLGGLENTYLVIPYTIVLILMDCLSGQRLIDACDDFERSLYFCRWENFNTSNQKTVLLMLMMSQKTLMLSAGGFTKLNYNCLMVILKSTYSTYTTLQSTVKKHTEL
;
A
#
# COMPACT_ATOMS: atom_id res chain seq x y z
N MET A 1 19.17 -16.80 -12.04
CA MET A 1 18.78 -18.11 -11.48
C MET A 1 20.06 -18.85 -11.16
N VAL A 2 20.47 -18.86 -9.90
CA VAL A 2 21.66 -19.58 -9.44
C VAL A 2 21.22 -21.01 -9.16
N PHE A 3 21.88 -22.01 -9.73
CA PHE A 3 21.57 -23.41 -9.44
C PHE A 3 22.07 -23.75 -8.03
N PHE A 4 21.37 -24.63 -7.29
CA PHE A 4 21.66 -24.94 -5.88
C PHE A 4 21.95 -26.42 -5.70
N ARG A 5 22.92 -26.76 -4.84
CA ARG A 5 23.19 -28.15 -4.42
C ARG A 5 22.68 -28.37 -3.00
N TYR A 6 21.67 -29.23 -2.86
CA TYR A 6 21.16 -29.61 -1.56
C TYR A 6 22.01 -30.73 -0.95
N ASN A 7 22.64 -30.47 0.19
CA ASN A 7 23.15 -31.55 1.03
C ASN A 7 21.97 -32.05 1.90
N ARG A 8 21.40 -33.22 1.59
CA ARG A 8 20.22 -33.79 2.30
C ARG A 8 20.38 -33.90 3.82
N LYS A 9 21.60 -33.78 4.35
CA LYS A 9 21.90 -33.82 5.78
C LYS A 9 21.72 -32.48 6.51
N ASP A 10 21.66 -31.35 5.80
CA ASP A 10 21.42 -30.02 6.39
C ASP A 10 20.05 -29.46 5.99
N LEU A 11 19.04 -29.82 6.79
CA LEU A 11 17.66 -29.35 6.64
C LEU A 11 17.54 -27.83 6.84
N LYS A 12 18.30 -27.24 7.78
CA LYS A 12 18.23 -25.80 8.06
C LYS A 12 18.77 -24.99 6.88
N GLY A 13 19.95 -25.35 6.36
CA GLY A 13 20.52 -24.72 5.17
C GLY A 13 19.62 -24.85 3.93
N THR A 14 18.93 -26.00 3.80
CA THR A 14 17.93 -26.22 2.75
C THR A 14 16.76 -25.23 2.84
N PHE A 15 16.13 -25.09 4.01
CA PHE A 15 15.02 -24.15 4.19
C PHE A 15 15.45 -22.70 3.98
N LEU A 16 16.69 -22.37 4.35
CA LEU A 16 17.23 -21.04 4.17
C LEU A 16 17.47 -20.68 2.70
N ALA A 17 17.98 -21.63 1.90
CA ALA A 17 18.10 -21.46 0.45
C ALA A 17 16.72 -21.30 -0.21
N ILE A 18 15.72 -22.06 0.24
CA ILE A 18 14.33 -21.94 -0.22
C ILE A 18 13.76 -20.55 0.10
N ALA A 19 13.96 -20.07 1.33
CA ALA A 19 13.51 -18.74 1.75
C ALA A 19 14.06 -17.62 0.84
N LEU A 20 15.37 -17.60 0.63
CA LEU A 20 16.02 -16.61 -0.25
C LEU A 20 15.57 -16.71 -1.71
N SER A 21 15.29 -17.93 -2.18
CA SER A 21 14.75 -18.16 -3.52
C SER A 21 13.37 -17.53 -3.65
N PHE A 22 12.47 -17.74 -2.69
CA PHE A 22 11.15 -17.10 -2.70
C PHE A 22 11.23 -15.57 -2.64
N VAL A 23 12.11 -15.00 -1.82
CA VAL A 23 12.33 -13.54 -1.78
C VAL A 23 12.79 -13.01 -3.14
N SER A 24 13.70 -13.72 -3.81
CA SER A 24 14.17 -13.36 -5.15
C SER A 24 13.08 -13.51 -6.21
N ASP A 25 12.27 -14.56 -6.14
CA ASP A 25 11.17 -14.83 -7.06
C ASP A 25 10.07 -13.75 -6.95
N ILE A 26 9.82 -13.20 -5.76
CA ILE A 26 8.90 -12.06 -5.58
C ILE A 26 9.39 -10.85 -6.37
N CYS A 27 10.69 -10.54 -6.31
CA CYS A 27 11.26 -9.44 -7.09
C CYS A 27 11.06 -9.66 -8.60
N ILE A 28 11.34 -10.86 -9.09
CA ILE A 28 11.24 -11.19 -10.52
C ILE A 28 9.78 -11.13 -10.98
N THR A 29 8.86 -11.69 -10.21
CA THR A 29 7.42 -11.68 -10.53
C THR A 29 6.87 -10.26 -10.57
N LYS A 30 7.18 -9.42 -9.57
CA LYS A 30 6.81 -7.99 -9.55
C LYS A 30 7.39 -7.22 -10.73
N LEU A 31 8.68 -7.38 -11.01
CA LEU A 31 9.31 -6.68 -12.13
C LEU A 31 8.69 -7.08 -13.47
N THR A 32 8.46 -8.38 -13.64
CA THR A 32 7.85 -8.92 -14.86
C THR A 32 6.43 -8.38 -15.02
N PHE A 33 5.64 -8.36 -13.94
CA PHE A 33 4.32 -7.74 -13.93
C PHE A 33 4.38 -6.26 -14.34
N MET A 34 5.24 -5.46 -13.70
CA MET A 34 5.39 -4.03 -14.02
C MET A 34 5.80 -3.79 -15.48
N LYS A 35 6.58 -4.70 -16.07
CA LYS A 35 6.99 -4.62 -17.48
C LYS A 35 5.87 -5.01 -18.44
N LEU A 36 5.18 -6.11 -18.16
CA LEU A 36 4.05 -6.60 -18.96
C LEU A 36 2.89 -5.61 -18.99
N TYR A 37 2.56 -5.01 -17.85
CA TYR A 37 1.47 -4.04 -17.69
C TYR A 37 1.95 -2.59 -17.70
N SER A 38 3.13 -2.32 -18.27
CA SER A 38 3.75 -1.00 -18.22
C SER A 38 2.93 0.10 -18.90
N LYS A 39 2.12 -0.26 -19.90
CA LYS A 39 1.24 0.68 -20.60
C LYS A 39 0.06 1.06 -19.72
N GLU A 40 -0.62 0.07 -19.15
CA GLU A 40 -1.75 0.22 -18.24
C GLU A 40 -1.35 1.05 -17.01
N ILE A 41 -0.20 0.73 -16.41
CA ILE A 41 0.35 1.46 -15.28
C ILE A 41 0.61 2.94 -15.63
N LYS A 42 1.19 3.22 -16.80
CA LYS A 42 1.43 4.60 -17.27
C LYS A 42 0.11 5.34 -17.51
N ASP A 43 -0.84 4.70 -18.18
CA ASP A 43 -2.17 5.26 -18.43
C ASP A 43 -2.89 5.58 -17.12
N THR A 44 -2.76 4.72 -16.11
CA THR A 44 -3.29 4.93 -14.77
C THR A 44 -2.63 6.13 -14.10
N VAL A 45 -1.30 6.23 -14.11
CA VAL A 45 -0.58 7.41 -13.60
C VAL A 45 -1.01 8.70 -14.29
N ASP A 46 -1.18 8.69 -15.62
CA ASP A 46 -1.65 9.85 -16.37
C ASP A 46 -3.06 10.29 -15.97
N LYS A 47 -3.96 9.34 -15.68
CA LYS A 47 -5.30 9.64 -15.16
C LYS A 47 -5.23 10.28 -13.77
N PHE A 48 -4.34 9.81 -12.89
CA PHE A 48 -4.08 10.44 -11.58
C PHE A 48 -3.57 11.87 -11.74
N LEU A 49 -2.59 12.10 -12.61
CA LEU A 49 -2.03 13.44 -12.89
C LEU A 49 -3.08 14.38 -13.50
N LYS A 50 -3.91 13.89 -14.42
CA LYS A 50 -5.03 14.63 -15.00
C LYS A 50 -6.13 14.93 -13.97
N GLY A 51 -6.32 14.04 -12.98
CA GLY A 51 -7.18 14.29 -11.83
C GLY A 51 -6.63 15.44 -10.98
N TYR A 52 -5.33 15.41 -10.69
CA TYR A 52 -4.64 16.42 -9.90
C TYR A 52 -4.59 17.79 -10.59
N SER A 53 -4.45 17.85 -11.93
CA SER A 53 -4.42 19.12 -12.66
C SER A 53 -5.74 19.91 -12.60
N LYS A 54 -6.86 19.24 -12.27
CA LYS A 54 -8.16 19.89 -12.06
C LYS A 54 -8.30 20.56 -10.70
N VAL A 55 -7.34 20.38 -9.80
CA VAL A 55 -7.37 20.95 -8.46
C VAL A 55 -7.04 22.43 -8.50
N ILE A 56 -7.99 23.27 -8.07
CA ILE A 56 -7.81 24.72 -8.04
C ILE A 56 -6.87 25.10 -6.88
N ALA A 57 -5.75 25.75 -7.22
CA ALA A 57 -4.76 26.21 -6.25
C ALA A 57 -5.37 27.16 -5.19
N ASN A 58 -4.74 27.21 -4.02
CA ASN A 58 -5.13 28.07 -2.87
C ASN A 58 -6.51 27.81 -2.24
N THR A 59 -7.30 26.86 -2.75
CA THR A 59 -8.56 26.43 -2.13
C THR A 59 -8.32 25.63 -0.85
N ARG A 60 -9.33 25.57 0.03
CA ARG A 60 -9.32 24.71 1.23
C ARG A 60 -9.10 23.24 0.85
N PHE A 61 -9.77 22.78 -0.21
CA PHE A 61 -9.59 21.45 -0.76
C PHE A 61 -8.12 21.17 -1.13
N ALA A 62 -7.48 22.04 -1.93
CA ALA A 62 -6.08 21.88 -2.33
C ALA A 62 -5.12 21.85 -1.13
N LYS A 63 -5.35 22.72 -0.13
CA LYS A 63 -4.53 22.75 1.10
C LYS A 63 -4.64 21.46 1.91
N ASN A 64 -5.86 20.91 2.07
CA ASN A 64 -6.06 19.66 2.78
C ASN A 64 -5.52 18.46 1.99
N LEU A 65 -5.74 18.42 0.68
CA LEU A 65 -5.14 17.40 -0.20
C LEU A 65 -3.62 17.40 -0.05
N HIS A 66 -2.97 18.56 -0.17
CA HIS A 66 -1.52 18.68 -0.03
C HIS A 66 -1.02 18.28 1.36
N LYS A 67 -1.75 18.64 2.43
CA LYS A 67 -1.45 18.21 3.80
C LYS A 67 -1.44 16.69 3.92
N ASN A 68 -2.45 16.02 3.39
CA ASN A 68 -2.55 14.56 3.43
C ASN A 68 -1.49 13.89 2.54
N LEU A 69 -1.20 14.45 1.36
CA LEU A 69 -0.11 13.96 0.49
C LEU A 69 1.27 14.03 1.18
N LYS A 70 1.52 15.00 2.05
CA LYS A 70 2.75 15.01 2.87
C LYS A 70 2.82 13.82 3.83
N VAL A 71 1.69 13.41 4.39
CA VAL A 71 1.61 12.22 5.26
C VAL A 71 1.90 10.96 4.46
N VAL A 72 1.30 10.82 3.27
CA VAL A 72 1.56 9.71 2.33
C VAL A 72 3.03 9.67 1.94
N LYS A 73 3.62 10.82 1.56
CA LYS A 73 5.06 10.92 1.22
C LYS A 73 5.94 10.49 2.40
N ARG A 74 5.62 10.94 3.61
CA ARG A 74 6.37 10.56 4.82
C ARG A 74 6.30 9.05 5.06
N ARG A 75 5.13 8.43 4.89
CA ARG A 75 4.94 6.98 5.01
C ARG A 75 5.77 6.22 3.97
N ALA A 76 5.72 6.63 2.70
CA ALA A 76 6.53 6.04 1.63
C ALA A 76 8.04 6.15 1.93
N LEU A 77 8.49 7.31 2.41
CA LEU A 77 9.90 7.54 2.76
C LEU A 77 10.35 6.68 3.94
N VAL A 78 9.53 6.52 4.98
CA VAL A 78 9.85 5.65 6.13
C VAL A 78 10.01 4.20 5.68
N ILE A 79 9.09 3.68 4.86
CA ILE A 79 9.16 2.31 4.34
C ILE A 79 10.38 2.13 3.44
N TRP A 80 10.65 3.10 2.56
CA TRP A 80 11.83 3.07 1.69
C TRP A 80 13.13 3.07 2.49
N ILE A 81 13.26 3.95 3.49
CA ILE A 81 14.44 3.98 4.38
C ILE A 81 14.61 2.64 5.07
N PHE A 82 13.53 2.06 5.60
CA PHE A 82 13.59 0.75 6.25
C PHE A 82 14.14 -0.32 5.31
N LEU A 83 13.55 -0.49 4.11
CA LEU A 83 13.96 -1.51 3.15
C LEU A 83 15.42 -1.34 2.68
N VAL A 84 15.86 -0.10 2.47
CA VAL A 84 17.24 0.19 2.07
C VAL A 84 18.21 -0.03 3.24
N SER A 85 17.83 0.37 4.45
CA SER A 85 18.69 0.20 5.64
C SER A 85 18.89 -1.28 5.96
N ASP A 86 17.81 -2.06 5.88
CA ASP A 86 17.85 -3.51 6.07
C ASP A 86 18.80 -4.18 5.06
N ALA A 87 18.71 -3.82 3.77
CA ALA A 87 19.61 -4.31 2.73
C ALA A 87 21.07 -3.90 2.94
N VAL A 88 21.32 -2.66 3.37
CA VAL A 88 22.67 -2.19 3.70
C VAL A 88 23.23 -2.99 4.88
N ILE A 89 22.44 -3.21 5.93
CA ILE A 89 22.86 -4.04 7.07
C ILE A 89 23.16 -5.46 6.60
N PHE A 90 22.28 -6.05 5.77
CA PHE A 90 22.47 -7.38 5.20
C PHE A 90 23.81 -7.49 4.46
N LEU A 91 24.21 -6.48 3.69
CA LEU A 91 25.47 -6.51 2.93
C LEU A 91 26.71 -6.16 3.75
N VAL A 92 26.58 -5.28 4.74
CA VAL A 92 27.74 -4.75 5.50
C VAL A 92 28.12 -5.65 6.68
N LEU A 93 27.15 -6.27 7.35
CA LEU A 93 27.38 -7.14 8.51
C LEU A 93 28.43 -8.24 8.27
N PRO A 94 28.40 -9.02 7.17
CA PRO A 94 29.43 -10.04 6.91
C PRO A 94 30.84 -9.46 6.70
N ILE A 95 30.97 -8.22 6.24
CA ILE A 95 32.26 -7.55 6.03
C ILE A 95 32.90 -7.15 7.36
N ILE A 96 32.07 -6.82 8.36
CA ILE A 96 32.53 -6.41 9.69
C ILE A 96 32.86 -7.63 10.57
N ALA A 97 32.17 -8.75 10.35
CA ALA A 97 32.40 -9.97 11.12
C ALA A 97 33.84 -10.49 10.96
N PRO A 98 34.48 -10.98 12.03
CA PRO A 98 35.85 -11.49 11.96
C PRO A 98 35.89 -12.78 11.14
N GLY A 99 36.68 -12.80 10.07
CA GLY A 99 36.76 -13.93 9.14
C GLY A 99 36.04 -13.64 7.83
N ARG A 100 36.01 -14.63 6.93
CA ARG A 100 35.26 -14.54 5.68
C ARG A 100 33.91 -15.18 5.87
N HIS A 101 32.89 -14.34 5.97
CA HIS A 101 31.51 -14.73 6.20
C HIS A 101 30.59 -14.17 5.12
N PHE A 102 29.43 -14.78 4.99
CA PHE A 102 28.28 -14.25 4.28
C PHE A 102 27.17 -13.97 5.30
N SER A 103 26.22 -13.12 4.95
CA SER A 103 25.07 -12.82 5.83
C SER A 103 24.28 -14.10 6.17
N ILE A 104 24.38 -15.09 5.28
CA ILE A 104 23.92 -16.44 5.46
C ILE A 104 25.04 -17.39 5.02
N ASP A 105 25.77 -17.93 6.00
CA ASP A 105 26.94 -18.79 5.76
C ASP A 105 26.60 -20.17 5.17
N SER A 106 25.36 -20.66 5.35
CA SER A 106 24.91 -21.93 4.79
C SER A 106 24.39 -21.83 3.35
N TYR A 107 24.41 -20.63 2.76
CA TYR A 107 23.97 -20.41 1.38
C TYR A 107 25.11 -20.72 0.40
N LEU A 108 25.01 -21.85 -0.30
CA LEU A 108 26.00 -22.32 -1.26
C LEU A 108 25.60 -22.00 -2.71
N ILE A 109 26.44 -21.21 -3.38
CA ILE A 109 26.35 -20.95 -4.83
C ILE A 109 26.99 -22.12 -5.56
N TYR A 110 26.21 -22.81 -6.40
CA TYR A 110 26.70 -23.96 -7.16
C TYR A 110 27.92 -23.60 -8.02
N GLY A 111 28.97 -24.40 -7.89
CA GLY A 111 30.22 -24.22 -8.63
C GLY A 111 31.24 -23.28 -8.00
N LEU A 112 30.93 -22.64 -6.85
CA LEU A 112 31.85 -21.80 -6.09
C LEU A 112 32.28 -22.44 -4.76
N GLU A 113 32.26 -23.77 -4.66
CA GLU A 113 32.65 -24.51 -3.46
C GLU A 113 34.18 -24.70 -3.42
N PRO A 114 34.89 -24.33 -2.32
CA PRO A 114 34.43 -23.58 -1.14
C PRO A 114 34.30 -22.07 -1.40
N MET A 115 33.22 -21.45 -0.90
CA MET A 115 32.91 -20.03 -1.16
C MET A 115 33.75 -19.04 -0.36
N THR A 116 34.42 -19.49 0.70
CA THR A 116 35.26 -18.63 1.55
C THR A 116 36.69 -18.48 1.03
N GLU A 117 37.10 -19.30 0.06
CA GLU A 117 38.44 -19.25 -0.54
C GLU A 117 38.50 -18.29 -1.73
N THR A 118 39.66 -17.69 -1.96
CA THR A 118 39.91 -16.89 -3.17
C THR A 118 40.09 -17.79 -4.40
N PRO A 119 39.52 -17.46 -5.57
CA PRO A 119 38.79 -16.23 -5.92
C PRO A 119 37.26 -16.31 -5.72
N ASN A 120 36.75 -17.46 -5.25
CA ASN A 120 35.31 -17.74 -5.15
C ASN A 120 34.61 -16.76 -4.21
N TYR A 121 35.26 -16.36 -3.12
CA TYR A 121 34.74 -15.40 -2.15
C TYR A 121 34.43 -14.05 -2.79
N GLU A 122 35.36 -13.52 -3.58
CA GLU A 122 35.22 -12.24 -4.27
C GLU A 122 34.08 -12.31 -5.29
N ILE A 123 34.00 -13.41 -6.05
CA ILE A 123 32.94 -13.64 -7.05
C ILE A 123 31.56 -13.75 -6.38
N ALA A 124 31.45 -14.56 -5.32
CA ALA A 124 30.22 -14.75 -4.57
C ALA A 124 29.71 -13.45 -3.95
N THR A 125 30.60 -12.69 -3.29
CA THR A 125 30.27 -11.40 -2.67
C THR A 125 29.77 -10.38 -3.68
N PHE A 126 30.42 -10.30 -4.84
CA PHE A 126 30.00 -9.43 -5.94
C PHE A 126 28.61 -9.80 -6.47
N CYS A 127 28.38 -11.09 -6.74
CA CYS A 127 27.09 -11.59 -7.20
C CYS A 127 25.95 -11.32 -6.19
N LEU A 128 26.20 -11.56 -4.90
CA LEU A 128 25.24 -11.31 -3.83
C LEU A 128 24.91 -9.81 -3.70
N THR A 129 25.93 -8.96 -3.75
CA THR A 129 25.76 -7.50 -3.65
C THR A 129 24.91 -6.96 -4.80
N ILE A 130 25.19 -7.39 -6.04
CA ILE A 130 24.38 -6.99 -7.20
C ILE A 130 22.95 -7.50 -7.08
N THR A 131 22.77 -8.78 -6.72
CA THR A 131 21.43 -9.39 -6.65
C THR A 131 20.58 -8.74 -5.56
N THR A 132 21.13 -8.55 -4.36
CA THR A 132 20.43 -7.89 -3.24
C THR A 132 20.14 -6.43 -3.57
N GLY A 133 21.12 -5.69 -4.11
CA GLY A 133 20.93 -4.29 -4.49
C GLY A 133 19.83 -4.11 -5.54
N PHE A 134 19.84 -4.94 -6.58
CA PHE A 134 18.80 -4.96 -7.61
C PHE A 134 17.42 -5.32 -7.05
N GLY A 135 17.36 -6.36 -6.21
CA GLY A 135 16.13 -6.82 -5.58
C GLY A 135 15.48 -5.73 -4.74
N VAL A 136 16.26 -5.13 -3.84
CA VAL A 136 15.77 -4.09 -2.92
C VAL A 136 15.39 -2.83 -3.67
N TYR A 137 16.18 -2.39 -4.65
CA TYR A 137 15.83 -1.24 -5.49
C TYR A 137 14.48 -1.43 -6.19
N THR A 138 14.27 -2.59 -6.80
CA THR A 138 13.04 -2.92 -7.52
C THR A 138 11.84 -2.95 -6.57
N MET A 139 11.96 -3.70 -5.47
CA MET A 139 10.89 -3.86 -4.48
C MET A 139 10.54 -2.54 -3.80
N ALA A 140 11.53 -1.75 -3.38
CA ALA A 140 11.31 -0.46 -2.77
C ALA A 140 10.67 0.55 -3.74
N SER A 141 11.01 0.50 -5.03
CA SER A 141 10.40 1.37 -6.05
C SER A 141 8.93 1.04 -6.27
N ILE A 142 8.59 -0.25 -6.38
CA ILE A 142 7.22 -0.71 -6.56
C ILE A 142 6.38 -0.45 -5.31
N ALA A 143 6.95 -0.68 -4.13
CA ALA A 143 6.36 -0.31 -2.84
C ALA A 143 5.95 1.17 -2.80
N VAL A 144 6.90 2.06 -3.10
CA VAL A 144 6.65 3.50 -3.12
C VAL A 144 5.57 3.86 -4.13
N TYR A 145 5.58 3.25 -5.32
CA TYR A 145 4.54 3.44 -6.33
C TYR A 145 3.14 3.12 -5.78
N VAL A 146 2.95 1.91 -5.22
CA VAL A 146 1.65 1.48 -4.66
C VAL A 146 1.20 2.42 -3.55
N ILE A 147 2.09 2.75 -2.60
CA ILE A 147 1.78 3.64 -1.47
C ILE A 147 1.35 5.02 -1.94
N VAL A 148 2.02 5.58 -2.95
CA VAL A 148 1.75 6.93 -3.46
C VAL A 148 0.42 6.96 -4.22
N VAL A 149 0.19 5.98 -5.09
CA VAL A 149 -1.00 5.93 -5.94
C VAL A 149 -2.26 5.69 -5.12
N VAL A 150 -2.23 4.73 -4.20
CA VAL A 150 -3.34 4.46 -3.26
C VAL A 150 -3.49 5.63 -2.28
N GLY A 151 -2.37 6.15 -1.79
CA GLY A 151 -2.34 7.29 -0.87
C GLY A 151 -2.89 8.58 -1.48
N TYR A 152 -2.84 8.75 -2.80
CA TYR A 152 -3.50 9.87 -3.47
C TYR A 152 -5.03 9.79 -3.30
N ASN A 153 -5.62 8.61 -3.52
CA ASN A 153 -7.06 8.40 -3.32
C ASN A 153 -7.46 8.60 -1.84
N GLU A 154 -6.67 8.06 -0.90
CA GLU A 154 -6.81 8.32 0.54
C GLU A 154 -6.82 9.83 0.84
N ALA A 155 -5.82 10.57 0.34
CA ALA A 155 -5.68 11.99 0.58
C ALA A 155 -6.84 12.82 -0.02
N GLN A 156 -7.31 12.40 -1.21
CA GLN A 156 -8.43 13.02 -1.89
C GLN A 156 -9.74 12.83 -1.14
N LEU A 157 -10.03 11.61 -0.67
CA LEU A 157 -11.22 11.31 0.12
C LEU A 157 -11.24 12.15 1.41
N HIS A 158 -10.14 12.18 2.17
CA HIS A 158 -10.05 13.04 3.35
C HIS A 158 -10.25 14.53 3.04
N ALA A 159 -9.71 15.03 1.92
CA ALA A 159 -9.92 16.41 1.51
C ALA A 159 -11.40 16.68 1.16
N LEU A 160 -12.08 15.74 0.49
CA LEU A 160 -13.51 15.83 0.23
C LEU A 160 -14.34 15.76 1.51
N SER A 161 -13.95 14.94 2.49
CA SER A 161 -14.61 14.87 3.81
C SER A 161 -14.62 16.22 4.52
N VAL A 162 -13.52 16.97 4.41
CA VAL A 162 -13.42 18.32 4.97
C VAL A 162 -14.33 19.29 4.22
N GLU A 163 -14.44 19.19 2.88
CA GLU A 163 -15.36 20.03 2.10
C GLU A 163 -16.82 19.76 2.48
N LEU A 164 -17.21 18.50 2.65
CA LEU A 164 -18.56 18.10 3.03
C LEU A 164 -18.94 18.60 4.42
N ARG A 165 -18.06 18.47 5.43
CA ARG A 165 -18.32 18.94 6.80
C ARG A 165 -18.59 20.45 6.88
N ASN A 166 -18.01 21.23 5.97
CA ASN A 166 -18.09 22.68 6.02
C ASN A 166 -19.10 23.27 5.02
N VAL A 167 -19.69 22.47 4.12
CA VAL A 167 -20.51 22.95 3.00
C VAL A 167 -21.68 23.84 3.46
N TRP A 168 -22.31 23.50 4.58
CA TRP A 168 -23.40 24.28 5.14
C TRP A 168 -22.94 25.65 5.65
N GLU A 169 -21.87 25.68 6.45
CA GLU A 169 -21.37 26.93 7.02
C GLU A 169 -20.83 27.85 5.92
N ASP A 170 -20.18 27.27 4.90
CA ASP A 170 -19.74 28.01 3.71
C ASP A 170 -20.91 28.64 2.97
N SER A 171 -22.03 27.93 2.81
CA SER A 171 -23.24 28.47 2.18
C SER A 171 -23.84 29.64 2.97
N ARG A 172 -23.82 29.55 4.31
CA ARG A 172 -24.30 30.59 5.21
C ARG A 172 -23.40 31.83 5.15
N ASN A 173 -22.09 31.62 5.16
CA ASN A 173 -21.10 32.70 5.05
C ASN A 173 -21.19 33.39 3.69
N PHE A 174 -21.36 32.62 2.61
CA PHE A 174 -21.59 33.15 1.28
C PHE A 174 -22.83 34.06 1.24
N TYR A 175 -23.98 33.59 1.76
CA TYR A 175 -25.18 34.41 1.88
C TYR A 175 -24.93 35.68 2.69
N ASN A 176 -24.27 35.57 3.86
CA ASN A 176 -24.00 36.71 4.73
C ASN A 176 -23.17 37.80 4.04
N ASN A 177 -22.25 37.43 3.15
CA ASN A 177 -21.44 38.38 2.40
C ASN A 177 -22.23 39.13 1.32
N ILE A 178 -23.28 38.52 0.77
CA ILE A 178 -24.09 39.13 -0.30
C ILE A 178 -25.43 39.68 0.18
N LYS A 179 -25.84 39.41 1.43
CA LYS A 179 -27.14 39.83 1.99
C LYS A 179 -27.39 41.33 1.87
N HIS A 180 -26.35 42.15 1.98
CA HIS A 180 -26.44 43.61 1.89
C HIS A 180 -26.84 44.10 0.48
N ARG A 181 -26.66 43.26 -0.55
CA ARG A 181 -27.05 43.56 -1.93
C ARG A 181 -28.51 43.22 -2.24
N ILE A 182 -29.21 42.53 -1.33
CA ILE A 182 -30.57 42.06 -1.53
C ILE A 182 -31.56 43.13 -1.04
N LYS A 183 -32.30 43.75 -1.98
CA LYS A 183 -33.26 44.83 -1.68
C LYS A 183 -34.66 44.32 -1.24
N ASN A 184 -35.04 43.10 -1.65
CA ASN A 184 -36.38 42.56 -1.40
C ASN A 184 -36.48 41.95 0.01
N LYS A 185 -36.93 42.78 0.97
CA LYS A 185 -37.11 42.36 2.38
C LYS A 185 -38.32 41.46 2.61
N LYS A 186 -39.36 41.52 1.75
CA LYS A 186 -40.62 40.76 1.93
C LYS A 186 -40.42 39.25 1.78
N HIS A 187 -39.47 38.83 0.94
CA HIS A 187 -39.16 37.41 0.68
C HIS A 187 -37.75 37.04 1.15
N ALA A 188 -37.19 37.76 2.13
CA ALA A 188 -35.80 37.60 2.54
C ALA A 188 -35.46 36.17 3.01
N VAL A 189 -36.39 35.49 3.69
CA VAL A 189 -36.22 34.10 4.15
C VAL A 189 -36.14 33.13 2.97
N TYR A 190 -37.10 33.21 2.05
CA TYR A 190 -37.12 32.38 0.84
C TYR A 190 -35.87 32.60 -0.03
N ILE A 191 -35.49 33.85 -0.24
CA ILE A 191 -34.30 34.21 -1.03
C ILE A 191 -33.03 33.65 -0.37
N LYS A 192 -32.92 33.74 0.96
CA LYS A 192 -31.80 33.15 1.72
C LYS A 192 -31.69 31.65 1.48
N GLU A 193 -32.78 30.92 1.65
CA GLU A 193 -32.81 29.48 1.46
C GLU A 193 -32.46 29.08 0.04
N GLN A 194 -32.98 29.80 -0.96
CA GLN A 194 -32.68 29.54 -2.37
C GLN A 194 -31.20 29.76 -2.70
N ILE A 195 -30.60 30.87 -2.23
CA ILE A 195 -29.19 31.17 -2.47
C ILE A 195 -28.27 30.15 -1.79
N MET A 196 -28.54 29.83 -0.52
CA MET A 196 -27.74 28.85 0.22
C MET A 196 -27.81 27.47 -0.43
N ASN A 197 -29.01 27.02 -0.82
CA ASN A 197 -29.17 25.72 -1.47
C ASN A 197 -28.56 25.66 -2.86
N GLU A 198 -28.57 26.75 -3.64
CA GLU A 198 -27.90 26.78 -4.93
C GLU A 198 -26.38 26.70 -4.78
N PHE A 199 -25.81 27.38 -3.77
CA PHE A 199 -24.40 27.23 -3.42
C PHE A 199 -24.07 25.77 -3.07
N ILE A 200 -24.87 25.14 -2.19
CA ILE A 200 -24.70 23.75 -1.79
C ILE A 200 -24.78 22.82 -3.00
N ARG A 201 -25.75 23.02 -3.91
CA ARG A 201 -25.93 22.23 -5.14
C ARG A 201 -24.66 22.24 -6.00
N ILE A 202 -24.06 23.42 -6.19
CA ILE A 202 -22.82 23.59 -6.95
C ILE A 202 -21.67 22.85 -6.27
N ARG A 203 -21.50 23.01 -4.95
CA ARG A 203 -20.43 22.34 -4.19
C ARG A 203 -20.57 20.83 -4.17
N LEU A 204 -21.78 20.29 -3.97
CA LEU A 204 -22.04 18.85 -4.02
C LEU A 204 -21.71 18.28 -5.41
N LYS A 205 -22.05 19.00 -6.49
CA LYS A 205 -21.69 18.58 -7.85
C LYS A 205 -20.18 18.47 -8.05
N ASP A 206 -19.39 19.36 -7.46
CA ASP A 206 -17.93 19.28 -7.52
C ASP A 206 -17.40 18.09 -6.71
N VAL A 207 -17.91 17.87 -5.50
CA VAL A 207 -17.54 16.71 -4.66
C VAL A 207 -17.84 15.40 -5.38
N ILE A 208 -19.02 15.29 -6.00
CA ILE A 208 -19.43 14.09 -6.76
C ILE A 208 -18.45 13.80 -7.90
N LYS A 209 -18.03 14.82 -8.68
CA LYS A 209 -17.08 14.62 -9.78
C LYS A 209 -15.75 14.04 -9.28
N PHE A 210 -15.23 14.57 -8.19
CA PHE A 210 -13.98 14.07 -7.61
C PHE A 210 -14.15 12.69 -6.99
N HIS A 211 -15.25 12.42 -6.28
CA HIS A 211 -15.52 11.11 -5.70
C HIS A 211 -15.66 10.02 -6.77
N ILE A 212 -16.41 10.27 -7.85
CA ILE A 212 -16.53 9.35 -8.99
C ILE A 212 -15.16 9.08 -9.61
N ALA A 213 -14.33 10.12 -9.78
CA ALA A 213 -12.99 9.94 -10.30
C ALA A 213 -12.13 9.05 -9.38
N SER A 214 -12.17 9.26 -8.07
CA SER A 214 -11.46 8.41 -7.09
C SER A 214 -11.95 6.96 -7.13
N ILE A 215 -13.25 6.73 -7.23
CA ILE A 215 -13.84 5.38 -7.34
C ILE A 215 -13.31 4.68 -8.60
N ASN A 216 -13.39 5.34 -9.76
CA ASN A 216 -12.98 4.74 -11.03
C ASN A 216 -11.49 4.42 -11.06
N LEU A 217 -10.65 5.35 -10.60
CA LEU A 217 -9.20 5.16 -10.50
C LEU A 217 -8.86 3.99 -9.57
N GLN A 218 -9.52 3.91 -8.42
CA GLN A 218 -9.27 2.84 -7.46
C GLN A 218 -9.73 1.47 -7.97
N HIS A 219 -10.82 1.42 -8.75
CA HIS A 219 -11.29 0.18 -9.37
C HIS A 219 -10.36 -0.32 -10.48
N GLU A 220 -9.82 0.58 -11.31
CA GLU A 220 -8.79 0.23 -12.30
C GLU A 220 -7.54 -0.33 -11.61
N LEU A 221 -7.03 0.37 -10.59
CA LEU A 221 -5.87 -0.09 -9.82
C LEU A 221 -6.09 -1.46 -9.19
N ASP A 222 -7.22 -1.65 -8.51
CA ASP A 222 -7.51 -2.93 -7.88
C ASP A 222 -7.63 -4.03 -8.93
N LYS A 223 -8.25 -3.78 -10.08
CA LYS A 223 -8.34 -4.76 -11.18
C LYS A 223 -6.95 -5.13 -11.73
N GLU A 224 -6.06 -4.15 -11.89
CA GLU A 224 -4.70 -4.37 -12.39
C GLU A 224 -3.87 -5.21 -11.42
N PHE A 225 -3.88 -4.87 -10.12
CA PHE A 225 -2.98 -5.48 -9.12
C PHE A 225 -3.54 -6.74 -8.43
N ARG A 226 -4.86 -6.96 -8.46
CA ARG A 226 -5.51 -8.11 -7.81
C ARG A 226 -4.93 -9.49 -8.16
N PRO A 227 -4.59 -9.85 -9.42
CA PRO A 227 -4.02 -11.16 -9.72
C PRO A 227 -2.60 -11.33 -9.17
N ILE A 228 -1.77 -10.28 -9.28
CA ILE A 228 -0.39 -10.36 -8.81
C ILE A 228 -0.33 -10.44 -7.28
N PHE A 229 -1.19 -9.72 -6.56
CA PHE A 229 -1.26 -9.82 -5.11
C PHE A 229 -1.50 -11.26 -4.62
N VAL A 230 -2.37 -12.05 -5.28
CA VAL A 230 -2.59 -13.46 -4.87
C VAL A 230 -1.29 -14.24 -4.94
N VAL A 231 -0.61 -14.18 -6.08
CA VAL A 231 0.65 -14.89 -6.30
C VAL A 231 1.68 -14.44 -5.27
N GLU A 232 1.82 -13.14 -5.06
CA GLU A 232 2.78 -12.57 -4.11
C GLU A 232 2.51 -13.01 -2.66
N TYR A 233 1.26 -12.92 -2.19
CA TYR A 233 0.95 -13.32 -0.82
C TYR A 233 1.13 -14.82 -0.60
N THR A 234 0.91 -15.66 -1.62
CA THR A 234 1.22 -17.09 -1.52
C THR A 234 2.72 -17.34 -1.41
N ILE A 235 3.54 -16.67 -2.25
CA ILE A 235 5.00 -16.80 -2.21
C ILE A 235 5.54 -16.25 -0.88
N MET A 236 5.04 -15.10 -0.40
CA MET A 236 5.44 -14.52 0.88
C MET A 236 5.07 -15.40 2.07
N ALA A 237 3.90 -16.06 2.05
CA ALA A 237 3.54 -17.00 3.10
C ALA A 237 4.50 -18.20 3.16
N LEU A 238 4.87 -18.74 1.99
CA LEU A 238 5.86 -19.82 1.89
C LEU A 238 7.26 -19.35 2.30
N ALA A 239 7.65 -18.13 1.95
CA ALA A 239 8.90 -17.51 2.36
C ALA A 239 9.00 -17.43 3.89
N ILE A 240 7.99 -16.89 4.57
CA ILE A 240 7.96 -16.78 6.04
C ILE A 240 8.06 -18.16 6.70
N ILE A 241 7.35 -19.16 6.18
CA ILE A 241 7.42 -20.53 6.71
C ILE A 241 8.86 -21.08 6.56
N ALA A 242 9.48 -20.92 5.39
CA ALA A 242 10.83 -21.36 5.14
C ALA A 242 11.86 -20.60 6.00
N GLU A 243 11.68 -19.29 6.20
CA GLU A 243 12.52 -18.44 7.04
C GLU A 243 12.49 -18.89 8.51
N LEU A 244 11.31 -19.25 9.02
CA LEU A 244 11.15 -19.74 10.39
C LEU A 244 11.76 -21.15 10.55
N LEU A 245 11.59 -22.04 9.57
CA LEU A 245 12.19 -23.38 9.57
C LEU A 245 13.74 -23.35 9.43
N GLY A 246 14.27 -22.36 8.72
CA GLY A 246 15.72 -22.10 8.61
C GLY A 246 16.37 -21.62 9.92
N GLY A 247 15.55 -21.26 10.91
CA GLY A 247 15.98 -20.81 12.23
C GLY A 247 16.14 -19.29 12.30
N LEU A 248 15.50 -18.68 13.30
CA LEU A 248 15.48 -17.23 13.50
C LEU A 248 16.89 -16.62 13.65
N GLU A 249 17.82 -17.40 14.21
CA GLU A 249 19.24 -17.06 14.34
C GLU A 249 19.93 -16.75 13.00
N ASN A 250 19.46 -17.37 11.91
CA ASN A 250 20.00 -17.19 10.56
C ASN A 250 19.19 -16.20 9.73
N THR A 251 17.90 -16.02 10.05
CA THR A 251 16.94 -15.26 9.24
C THR A 251 16.51 -13.93 9.86
N TYR A 252 17.15 -13.51 10.96
CA TYR A 252 16.79 -12.29 11.70
C TYR A 252 16.83 -11.00 10.86
N LEU A 253 17.59 -10.95 9.75
CA LEU A 253 17.57 -9.84 8.80
C LEU A 253 16.55 -10.03 7.66
N VAL A 254 16.23 -11.26 7.29
CA VAL A 254 15.33 -11.56 6.16
C VAL A 254 13.86 -11.47 6.58
N ILE A 255 13.51 -11.95 7.77
CA ILE A 255 12.13 -11.94 8.28
C ILE A 255 11.54 -10.52 8.37
N PRO A 256 12.24 -9.52 8.94
CA PRO A 256 11.72 -8.15 8.99
C PRO A 256 11.45 -7.58 7.60
N TYR A 257 12.32 -7.86 6.63
CA TYR A 257 12.12 -7.47 5.24
C TYR A 257 10.82 -8.05 4.67
N THR A 258 10.63 -9.36 4.75
CA THR A 258 9.45 -10.06 4.24
C THR A 258 8.16 -9.59 4.94
N ILE A 259 8.18 -9.39 6.25
CA ILE A 259 7.03 -8.87 7.01
C ILE A 259 6.68 -7.44 6.58
N VAL A 260 7.67 -6.55 6.38
CA VAL A 260 7.41 -5.17 6.00
C VAL A 260 6.78 -5.07 4.60
N LEU A 261 7.14 -5.95 3.68
CA LEU A 261 6.51 -6.02 2.35
C LEU A 261 5.01 -6.35 2.42
N ILE A 262 4.61 -7.30 3.26
CA ILE A 262 3.17 -7.61 3.49
C ILE A 262 2.49 -6.44 4.21
N LEU A 263 3.15 -5.91 5.23
CA LEU A 263 2.62 -4.84 6.09
C LEU A 263 2.30 -3.59 5.27
N MET A 264 3.17 -3.17 4.35
CA MET A 264 2.96 -1.92 3.60
C MET A 264 1.70 -1.95 2.73
N ASP A 265 1.38 -3.09 2.11
CA ASP A 265 0.24 -3.26 1.23
C ASP A 265 -1.06 -3.29 2.05
N CYS A 266 -1.07 -4.06 3.14
CA CYS A 266 -2.17 -4.10 4.11
C CYS A 266 -2.39 -2.75 4.82
N LEU A 267 -1.32 -2.02 5.13
CA LEU A 267 -1.39 -0.67 5.69
C LEU A 267 -1.99 0.29 4.69
N SER A 268 -1.54 0.28 3.43
CA SER A 268 -2.07 1.16 2.39
C SER A 268 -3.55 0.89 2.11
N GLY A 269 -3.94 -0.38 2.03
CA GLY A 269 -5.34 -0.77 1.89
C GLY A 269 -6.20 -0.39 3.09
N GLN A 270 -5.70 -0.55 4.33
CA GLN A 270 -6.43 -0.10 5.51
C GLN A 270 -6.63 1.42 5.53
N ARG A 271 -5.59 2.20 5.19
CA ARG A 271 -5.71 3.67 5.18
C ARG A 271 -6.72 4.17 4.16
N LEU A 272 -6.84 3.50 3.02
CA LEU A 272 -7.88 3.79 2.05
C LEU A 272 -9.28 3.48 2.60
N ILE A 273 -9.45 2.36 3.31
CA ILE A 273 -10.72 2.01 3.97
C ILE A 273 -11.09 3.06 5.02
N ASP A 274 -10.14 3.44 5.88
CA ASP A 274 -10.34 4.47 6.91
C ASP A 274 -10.77 5.82 6.28
N ALA A 275 -10.21 6.18 5.12
CA ALA A 275 -10.58 7.39 4.39
C ALA A 275 -11.98 7.32 3.78
N CYS A 276 -12.41 6.13 3.32
CA CYS A 276 -13.79 5.91 2.87
C CYS A 276 -14.78 6.07 4.01
N ASP A 277 -14.48 5.50 5.18
CA ASP A 277 -15.33 5.61 6.38
C ASP A 277 -15.44 7.06 6.85
N ASP A 278 -14.32 7.82 6.80
CA ASP A 278 -14.30 9.26 7.10
C ASP A 278 -15.18 10.06 6.13
N PHE A 279 -15.14 9.71 4.84
CA PHE A 279 -15.97 10.32 3.80
C PHE A 279 -17.46 10.00 4.01
N GLU A 280 -17.82 8.74 4.27
CA GLU A 280 -19.19 8.34 4.58
C GLU A 280 -19.74 9.11 5.79
N ARG A 281 -18.97 9.17 6.89
CA ARG A 281 -19.34 9.94 8.07
C ARG A 281 -19.52 11.42 7.75
N SER A 282 -18.66 12.00 6.90
CA SER A 282 -18.77 13.40 6.53
C SER A 282 -20.05 13.74 5.77
N LEU A 283 -20.60 12.80 4.99
CA LEU A 283 -21.91 12.95 4.34
C LEU A 283 -23.03 13.00 5.37
N TYR A 284 -22.98 12.15 6.40
CA TYR A 284 -23.95 12.20 7.49
C TYR A 284 -23.87 13.52 8.28
N PHE A 285 -22.66 14.03 8.52
CA PHE A 285 -22.43 15.26 9.30
C PHE A 285 -22.42 16.56 8.48
N CYS A 286 -22.84 16.55 7.21
CA CYS A 286 -22.83 17.76 6.37
C CYS A 286 -23.99 18.74 6.66
N ARG A 287 -24.80 18.47 7.70
CA ARG A 287 -26.03 19.21 8.06
C ARG A 287 -27.13 19.15 6.99
N TRP A 288 -27.26 17.99 6.34
CA TRP A 288 -28.19 17.74 5.24
C TRP A 288 -29.65 17.99 5.63
N GLU A 289 -30.00 17.90 6.92
CA GLU A 289 -31.33 18.19 7.45
C GLU A 289 -31.79 19.63 7.15
N ASN A 290 -30.84 20.55 6.94
CA ASN A 290 -31.13 21.95 6.61
C ASN A 290 -31.16 22.23 5.10
N PHE A 291 -30.92 21.23 4.27
CA PHE A 291 -30.90 21.38 2.81
C PHE A 291 -32.31 21.25 2.23
N ASN A 292 -32.52 21.76 1.01
CA ASN A 292 -33.74 21.50 0.27
C ASN A 292 -33.84 20.02 -0.16
N THR A 293 -35.04 19.59 -0.52
CA THR A 293 -35.32 18.19 -0.88
C THR A 293 -34.44 17.65 -2.01
N SER A 294 -34.04 18.50 -2.97
CA SER A 294 -33.16 18.08 -4.08
C SER A 294 -31.73 17.78 -3.60
N ASN A 295 -31.16 18.64 -2.77
CA ASN A 295 -29.83 18.44 -2.20
C ASN A 295 -29.82 17.29 -1.18
N GLN A 296 -30.89 17.11 -0.39
CA GLN A 296 -31.05 15.96 0.50
C GLN A 296 -31.01 14.63 -0.26
N LYS A 297 -31.78 14.52 -1.36
CA LYS A 297 -31.73 13.34 -2.24
C LYS A 297 -30.34 13.11 -2.83
N THR A 298 -29.61 14.18 -3.15
CA THR A 298 -28.24 14.09 -3.66
C THR A 298 -27.28 13.51 -2.61
N VAL A 299 -27.32 14.02 -1.38
CA VAL A 299 -26.50 13.50 -0.26
C VAL A 299 -26.85 12.04 0.04
N LEU A 300 -28.15 11.70 0.04
CA LEU A 300 -28.59 10.32 0.24
C LEU A 300 -28.02 9.36 -0.81
N LEU A 301 -28.04 9.74 -2.09
CA LEU A 301 -27.42 8.95 -3.16
C LEU A 301 -25.90 8.82 -2.96
N MET A 302 -25.23 9.91 -2.59
CA MET A 302 -23.79 9.87 -2.29
C MET A 302 -23.48 8.91 -1.14
N LEU A 303 -24.32 8.90 -0.10
CA LEU A 303 -24.17 8.02 1.07
C LEU A 303 -24.35 6.55 0.69
N MET A 304 -25.41 6.24 -0.07
CA MET A 304 -25.62 4.88 -0.59
C MET A 304 -24.44 4.39 -1.45
N MET A 305 -23.81 5.30 -2.20
CA MET A 305 -22.64 4.98 -3.02
C MET A 305 -21.37 4.81 -2.17
N SER A 306 -21.17 5.61 -1.12
CA SER A 306 -19.98 5.53 -0.26
C SER A 306 -19.93 4.27 0.61
N GLN A 307 -21.09 3.67 0.90
CA GLN A 307 -21.17 2.38 1.62
C GLN A 307 -20.49 1.23 0.87
N LYS A 308 -20.22 1.38 -0.43
CA LYS A 308 -19.33 0.49 -1.18
C LYS A 308 -17.89 0.96 -0.99
N THR A 309 -17.30 0.56 0.14
CA THR A 309 -15.93 0.91 0.52
C THR A 309 -14.94 0.56 -0.59
N LEU A 310 -14.10 1.53 -0.96
CA LEU A 310 -12.99 1.28 -1.86
C LEU A 310 -11.91 0.47 -1.14
N MET A 311 -11.34 -0.52 -1.83
CA MET A 311 -10.36 -1.42 -1.24
C MET A 311 -9.34 -1.87 -2.28
N LEU A 312 -8.20 -2.33 -1.78
CA LEU A 312 -7.31 -3.22 -2.51
C LEU A 312 -7.66 -4.66 -2.12
N SER A 313 -7.62 -5.56 -3.09
CA SER A 313 -7.98 -6.95 -2.87
C SER A 313 -7.04 -7.92 -3.56
N ALA A 314 -6.73 -9.03 -2.88
CA ALA A 314 -6.10 -10.19 -3.50
C ALA A 314 -7.20 -11.13 -4.01
N GLY A 315 -7.16 -11.44 -5.30
CA GLY A 315 -8.07 -12.40 -5.95
C GLY A 315 -9.54 -11.98 -6.00
N GLY A 316 -9.87 -10.81 -5.45
CA GLY A 316 -11.21 -10.23 -5.47
C GLY A 316 -12.11 -10.58 -4.32
N PHE A 317 -11.60 -11.34 -3.35
CA PHE A 317 -12.34 -11.77 -2.18
C PHE A 317 -11.64 -11.34 -0.89
N THR A 318 -10.30 -11.31 -0.88
CA THR A 318 -9.52 -10.95 0.32
C THR A 318 -9.17 -9.47 0.31
N LYS A 319 -9.70 -8.71 1.27
CA LYS A 319 -9.38 -7.28 1.44
C LYS A 319 -7.99 -7.13 2.05
N LEU A 320 -7.13 -6.32 1.43
CA LEU A 320 -5.80 -6.03 1.96
C LEU A 320 -5.93 -5.02 3.10
N ASN A 321 -5.98 -5.53 4.33
CA ASN A 321 -6.18 -4.75 5.54
C ASN A 321 -5.46 -5.42 6.73
N TYR A 322 -5.54 -4.83 7.92
CA TYR A 322 -4.87 -5.40 9.09
C TYR A 322 -5.38 -6.79 9.48
N ASN A 323 -6.65 -7.10 9.18
CA ASN A 323 -7.18 -8.44 9.41
C ASN A 323 -6.51 -9.47 8.47
N CYS A 324 -6.31 -9.15 7.20
CA CYS A 324 -5.57 -9.99 6.27
C CYS A 324 -4.13 -10.23 6.74
N LEU A 325 -3.42 -9.18 7.16
CA LEU A 325 -2.09 -9.30 7.75
C LEU A 325 -2.08 -10.28 8.95
N MET A 326 -3.03 -10.12 9.88
CA MET A 326 -3.13 -10.97 11.06
C MET A 326 -3.43 -12.43 10.68
N VAL A 327 -4.30 -12.67 9.69
CA VAL A 327 -4.61 -14.00 9.19
C VAL A 327 -3.38 -14.65 8.57
N ILE A 328 -2.61 -13.92 7.74
CA ILE A 328 -1.38 -14.43 7.13
C ILE A 328 -0.38 -14.82 8.22
N LEU A 329 -0.08 -13.92 9.16
CA LEU A 329 0.90 -14.18 10.23
C LEU A 329 0.48 -15.36 11.13
N LYS A 330 -0.81 -15.47 11.48
CA LYS A 330 -1.31 -16.61 12.26
C LYS A 330 -1.20 -17.91 11.47
N SER A 331 -1.58 -17.88 10.20
CA SER A 331 -1.53 -19.06 9.33
C SER A 331 -0.10 -19.55 9.14
N THR A 332 0.85 -18.66 8.82
CA THR A 332 2.26 -19.03 8.63
C THR A 332 2.89 -19.55 9.91
N TYR A 333 2.62 -18.92 11.06
CA TYR A 333 3.09 -19.42 12.36
C TYR A 333 2.51 -20.79 12.72
N SER A 334 1.20 -20.98 12.53
CA SER A 334 0.56 -22.27 12.75
C SER A 334 1.17 -23.35 11.87
N THR A 335 1.32 -23.10 10.56
CA THR A 335 1.92 -24.05 9.62
C THR A 335 3.38 -24.34 9.98
N TYR A 336 4.16 -23.32 10.35
CA TYR A 336 5.53 -23.48 10.86
C TYR A 336 5.57 -24.44 12.05
N THR A 337 4.77 -24.22 13.10
CA THR A 337 4.79 -25.09 14.29
C THR A 337 4.39 -26.54 13.98
N THR A 338 3.42 -26.75 13.08
CA THR A 338 3.03 -28.09 12.62
C THR A 338 4.15 -28.78 11.82
N LEU A 339 4.80 -28.06 10.91
CA LEU A 339 5.91 -28.61 10.13
C LEU A 339 7.12 -28.90 11.02
N GLN A 340 7.49 -27.97 11.92
CA GLN A 340 8.61 -28.13 12.83
C GLN A 340 8.44 -29.34 13.75
N SER A 341 7.25 -29.57 14.29
CA SER A 341 6.97 -30.74 15.14
C SER A 341 7.05 -32.05 14.35
N THR A 342 6.61 -32.06 13.09
CA THR A 342 6.71 -33.23 12.21
C THR A 342 8.16 -33.55 11.85
N VAL A 343 8.95 -32.53 11.52
CA VAL A 343 10.39 -32.67 11.21
C VAL A 343 11.15 -33.20 12.42
N LYS A 344 10.93 -32.64 13.62
CA LYS A 344 11.57 -33.11 14.86
C LYS A 344 11.28 -34.60 15.11
N LYS A 345 10.02 -35.01 14.96
CA LYS A 345 9.62 -36.41 15.14
C LYS A 345 10.30 -37.38 14.17
N HIS A 346 10.64 -36.94 12.96
CA HIS A 346 11.35 -37.78 11.97
C HIS A 346 12.87 -37.78 12.14
N THR A 347 13.45 -36.77 12.80
CA THR A 347 14.89 -36.73 13.11
C THR A 347 15.26 -37.42 14.43
N GLU A 348 14.29 -37.70 15.29
CA GLU A 348 14.47 -38.43 16.57
C GLU A 348 14.24 -39.95 16.45
N LEU A 349 13.89 -40.43 15.25
CA LEU A 349 13.84 -41.85 14.84
C LEU A 349 15.06 -42.17 13.96
#